data_AF-A0A1S6HKS1-F1
#
_entry.id   AF-A0A1S6HKS1-F1
#
_cell.length_a   1.000
_cell.length_b   1.000
_cell.length_c   1.000
_cell.angle_alpha   90.00
_cell.angle_beta   90.00
_cell.angle_gamma   90.00
#
_symmetry.space_group_name_H-M   'P 1'
#
loop_
_entity.id
_entity.type
_entity.pdbx_description
1 polymer ?
#
loop_
_entity_poly.entity_id
_entity_poly.type
_entity_poly.pdbx_seq_one_letter_code
_entity_poly.pdbx_strand_id
1 'polypeptide(L)'
;MDKSIRLLLIAGLLASPAVMAKDCNEVTWNQDVLDQYPSVANACQEVLEQDGKTYVKLAAEFVRFRQPNHAMVDVIESDGSTERVSFKVNSKAKVNAGGKDVSWEMIPKGYDLAFYVPNDRFEIHEVLPVTAEILVIEIEDPVELPKTASLWPVLGLAGGLFLMLGQFMGWRRRGQ
;
A
#
# COMPACT_ATOMS: atom_id res chain seq x y z
N MET A 1 22.20 38.10 39.99
CA MET A 1 22.08 36.73 40.53
C MET A 1 21.29 36.91 41.83
N ASP A 2 20.04 36.50 42.02
CA ASP A 2 19.17 35.48 41.40
C ASP A 2 17.69 35.92 41.60
N LYS A 3 16.84 36.03 40.56
CA LYS A 3 15.99 35.00 39.95
C LYS A 3 15.07 34.28 40.95
N SER A 4 13.81 34.70 41.04
CA SER A 4 12.71 33.92 41.64
C SER A 4 11.40 34.26 40.95
N ILE A 5 11.19 33.61 39.80
CA ILE A 5 9.94 33.63 39.04
C ILE A 5 9.03 32.56 39.65
N ARG A 6 7.92 32.96 40.26
CA ARG A 6 6.86 32.04 40.70
C ARG A 6 5.99 31.70 39.50
N LEU A 7 6.15 30.49 38.97
CA LEU A 7 5.30 29.94 37.91
C LEU A 7 3.99 29.40 38.51
N LEU A 8 2.86 29.96 38.11
CA LEU A 8 1.51 29.43 38.35
C LEU A 8 1.23 28.33 37.32
N LEU A 9 1.05 27.09 37.78
CA LEU A 9 0.58 25.96 36.97
C LEU A 9 -0.94 26.02 36.85
N ILE A 10 -1.45 26.39 35.67
CA ILE A 10 -2.86 26.23 35.31
C ILE A 10 -2.97 24.87 34.60
N ALA A 11 -3.59 23.90 35.27
CA ALA A 11 -3.92 22.60 34.68
C ALA A 11 -5.18 22.74 33.81
N GLY A 12 -5.00 22.87 32.49
CA GLY A 12 -6.09 22.79 31.53
C GLY A 12 -6.38 21.32 31.19
N LEU A 13 -7.55 20.81 31.58
CA LEU A 13 -8.09 19.56 31.03
C LEU A 13 -8.42 19.80 29.55
N LEU A 14 -7.62 19.22 28.66
CA LEU A 14 -7.98 19.06 27.26
C LEU A 14 -9.01 17.93 27.17
N ALA A 15 -10.29 18.28 27.09
CA ALA A 15 -11.32 17.36 26.63
C ALA A 15 -11.20 17.25 25.10
N SER A 16 -10.64 16.14 24.62
CA SER A 16 -10.61 15.84 23.19
C SER A 16 -12.03 15.58 22.69
N PRO A 17 -12.46 16.16 21.55
CA PRO A 17 -13.71 15.78 20.93
C PRO A 17 -13.58 14.34 20.40
N ALA A 18 -14.38 13.43 20.96
CA ALA A 18 -14.60 12.13 20.35
C ALA A 18 -15.38 12.38 19.05
N VAL A 19 -14.71 12.24 17.90
CA VAL A 19 -15.39 12.11 16.61
C VAL A 19 -16.20 10.82 16.68
N MET A 20 -17.54 10.95 16.70
CA MET A 20 -18.44 9.81 16.63
C MET A 20 -18.35 9.24 15.20
N ALA A 21 -17.61 8.16 15.02
CA ALA A 21 -17.64 7.42 13.78
C ALA A 21 -19.05 6.85 13.58
N LYS A 22 -19.63 7.08 12.41
CA LYS A 22 -20.96 6.60 12.07
C LYS A 22 -20.88 5.10 11.77
N ASP A 23 -21.79 4.30 12.30
CA ASP A 23 -21.81 2.86 12.04
C ASP A 23 -22.31 2.55 10.64
N CYS A 24 -21.79 1.48 10.02
CA CYS A 24 -22.24 1.00 8.70
C CYS A 24 -23.76 0.74 8.63
N ASN A 25 -24.38 0.42 9.77
CA ASN A 25 -25.83 0.20 9.90
C ASN A 25 -26.66 1.49 9.76
N GLU A 26 -26.03 2.66 9.91
CA GLU A 26 -26.68 3.97 9.82
C GLU A 26 -26.51 4.64 8.46
N VAL A 27 -25.89 3.94 7.50
CA VAL A 27 -25.72 4.43 6.13
C VAL A 27 -27.02 4.23 5.37
N THR A 28 -27.71 5.34 5.08
CA THR A 28 -28.82 5.35 4.13
C THR A 28 -28.27 5.36 2.71
N TRP A 29 -28.24 4.19 2.07
CA TRP A 29 -27.90 4.04 0.66
C TRP A 29 -29.03 4.50 -0.26
N ASN A 30 -28.68 5.09 -1.39
CA ASN A 30 -29.64 5.31 -2.47
C ASN A 30 -30.06 3.96 -3.08
N GLN A 31 -31.36 3.75 -3.30
CA GLN A 31 -31.91 2.49 -3.84
C GLN A 31 -31.38 2.18 -5.24
N ASP A 32 -31.15 3.19 -6.08
CA ASP A 32 -30.57 3.00 -7.42
C ASP A 32 -29.18 2.36 -7.37
N VAL A 33 -28.42 2.61 -6.30
CA VAL A 33 -27.08 2.01 -6.07
C VAL A 33 -27.21 0.56 -5.64
N LEU A 34 -28.17 0.25 -4.76
CA LEU A 34 -28.42 -1.11 -4.28
C LEU A 34 -29.00 -2.01 -5.38
N ASP A 35 -29.83 -1.46 -6.24
CA ASP A 35 -30.39 -2.19 -7.39
C ASP A 35 -29.30 -2.61 -8.38
N GLN A 36 -28.26 -1.78 -8.53
CA GLN A 36 -27.16 -2.04 -9.45
C GLN A 36 -26.01 -2.83 -8.80
N TYR A 37 -25.79 -2.64 -7.50
CA TYR A 37 -24.67 -3.19 -6.73
C TYR A 37 -25.13 -3.63 -5.33
N PRO A 38 -25.87 -4.74 -5.22
CA PRO A 38 -26.49 -5.16 -3.96
C PRO A 38 -25.46 -5.51 -2.86
N SER A 39 -24.28 -6.04 -3.22
CA SER A 39 -23.20 -6.33 -2.26
C SER A 39 -22.63 -5.12 -1.54
N VAL A 40 -22.82 -3.91 -2.08
CA VAL A 40 -22.21 -2.69 -1.51
C VAL A 40 -22.75 -2.39 -0.11
N ALA A 41 -24.00 -2.73 0.18
CA ALA A 41 -24.56 -2.61 1.53
C ALA A 41 -23.86 -3.53 2.54
N ASN A 42 -23.55 -4.77 2.13
CA ASN A 42 -22.91 -5.77 2.98
C ASN A 42 -21.38 -5.63 3.05
N ALA A 43 -20.79 -4.90 2.11
CA ALA A 43 -19.35 -4.66 1.99
C ALA A 43 -18.85 -3.39 2.70
N CYS A 44 -19.73 -2.68 3.42
CA CYS A 44 -19.34 -1.52 4.23
C CYS A 44 -18.34 -1.94 5.32
N GLN A 45 -17.13 -1.36 5.26
CA GLN A 45 -16.08 -1.59 6.27
C GLN A 45 -15.98 -0.41 7.24
N GLU A 46 -16.10 0.81 6.73
CA GLU A 46 -15.90 2.04 7.50
C GLU A 46 -16.70 3.18 6.88
N VAL A 47 -17.22 4.09 7.71
CA VAL A 47 -17.93 5.29 7.26
C VAL A 47 -17.10 6.52 7.60
N LEU A 48 -16.76 7.30 6.59
CA LEU A 48 -16.02 8.54 6.71
C LEU A 48 -16.95 9.72 6.43
N GLU A 49 -17.05 10.67 7.35
CA GLU A 49 -17.65 11.97 7.08
C GLU A 49 -16.57 13.00 6.77
N GLN A 50 -16.61 13.54 5.55
CA GLN A 50 -15.67 14.56 5.10
C GLN A 50 -16.45 15.67 4.39
N ASP A 51 -16.23 16.92 4.78
CA ASP A 51 -16.89 18.11 4.20
C ASP A 51 -18.43 18.04 4.19
N GLY A 52 -19.03 17.39 5.20
CA GLY A 52 -20.48 17.19 5.31
C GLY A 52 -21.05 16.13 4.36
N LYS A 53 -20.19 15.34 3.71
CA LYS A 53 -20.56 14.21 2.86
C LYS A 53 -20.16 12.90 3.53
N THR A 54 -21.02 11.89 3.40
CA THR A 54 -20.77 10.54 3.91
C THR A 54 -20.18 9.68 2.81
N TYR A 55 -18.99 9.16 3.06
CA TYR A 55 -18.29 8.20 2.22
C TYR A 55 -18.24 6.86 2.93
N VAL A 56 -18.39 5.79 2.17
CA VAL A 56 -18.24 4.42 2.67
C VAL A 56 -17.01 3.80 2.06
N LYS A 57 -16.15 3.25 2.92
CA LYS A 57 -15.00 2.47 2.54
C LYS A 57 -15.43 1.03 2.25
N LEU A 58 -15.12 0.57 1.05
CA LEU A 58 -15.35 -0.79 0.58
C LEU A 58 -14.00 -1.44 0.27
N ALA A 59 -13.81 -2.70 0.66
CA ALA A 59 -12.64 -3.49 0.27
C ALA A 59 -12.95 -4.31 -0.98
N ALA A 60 -11.98 -4.42 -1.89
CA ALA A 60 -12.14 -5.22 -3.10
C ALA A 60 -10.79 -5.70 -3.66
N GLU A 61 -10.79 -6.85 -4.33
CA GLU A 61 -9.62 -7.38 -5.03
C GLU A 61 -9.70 -7.01 -6.53
N PHE A 62 -8.61 -6.49 -7.09
CA PHE A 62 -8.55 -6.18 -8.51
C PHE A 62 -8.44 -7.43 -9.37
N VAL A 63 -9.41 -7.63 -10.27
CA VAL A 63 -9.41 -8.80 -11.18
C VAL A 63 -8.72 -8.47 -12.50
N ARG A 64 -9.14 -7.38 -13.16
CA ARG A 64 -8.61 -6.93 -14.46
C ARG A 64 -9.21 -5.62 -14.92
N PHE A 65 -8.56 -5.00 -15.90
CA PHE A 65 -9.08 -3.88 -16.69
C PHE A 65 -9.33 -4.29 -18.15
N ARG A 66 -10.42 -3.80 -18.75
CA ARG A 66 -10.85 -4.08 -20.12
C ARG A 66 -11.06 -2.75 -20.87
N GLN A 67 -10.54 -2.67 -22.09
CA GLN A 67 -10.77 -1.50 -22.95
C GLN A 67 -12.26 -1.40 -23.36
N PRO A 68 -12.81 -0.17 -23.54
CA PRO A 68 -12.09 1.10 -23.48
C PRO A 68 -11.84 1.61 -22.06
N ASN A 69 -12.70 1.36 -21.06
CA ASN A 69 -12.47 1.78 -19.66
C ASN A 69 -13.34 1.01 -18.64
N HIS A 70 -13.26 -0.31 -18.60
CA HIS A 70 -14.02 -1.13 -17.66
C HIS A 70 -13.09 -1.84 -16.67
N ALA A 71 -13.23 -1.53 -15.38
CA ALA A 71 -12.58 -2.28 -14.32
C ALA A 71 -13.49 -3.41 -13.84
N MET A 72 -12.88 -4.55 -13.52
CA MET A 72 -13.52 -5.65 -12.82
C MET A 72 -12.80 -5.87 -11.49
N VAL A 73 -13.58 -5.92 -10.43
CA VAL A 73 -13.10 -6.13 -9.06
C VAL A 73 -14.00 -7.17 -8.39
N ASP A 74 -13.44 -7.89 -7.43
CA ASP A 74 -14.20 -8.75 -6.54
C ASP A 74 -14.37 -7.99 -5.21
N VAL A 75 -15.57 -7.48 -4.96
CA VAL A 75 -15.90 -6.73 -3.74
C VAL A 75 -15.99 -7.71 -2.58
N ILE A 76 -15.37 -7.39 -1.46
CA ILE A 76 -15.30 -8.24 -0.28
C ILE A 76 -16.39 -7.80 0.71
N GLU A 77 -17.32 -8.70 0.99
CA GLU A 77 -18.39 -8.49 1.98
C GLU A 77 -17.89 -8.71 3.41
N SER A 78 -18.67 -8.24 4.39
CA SER A 78 -18.37 -8.39 5.82
C SER A 78 -18.32 -9.84 6.31
N ASP A 79 -18.97 -10.77 5.60
CA ASP A 79 -18.90 -12.21 5.87
C ASP A 79 -17.69 -12.90 5.22
N GLY A 80 -16.88 -12.14 4.47
CA GLY A 80 -15.72 -12.63 3.73
C GLY A 80 -16.05 -13.24 2.36
N SER A 81 -17.33 -13.27 1.96
CA SER A 81 -17.71 -13.63 0.60
C SER A 81 -17.29 -12.53 -0.39
N THR A 82 -17.20 -12.90 -1.67
CA THR A 82 -16.83 -11.95 -2.71
C THR A 82 -17.84 -11.94 -3.86
N GLU A 83 -18.21 -10.73 -4.31
CA GLU A 83 -19.05 -10.53 -5.48
C GLU A 83 -18.26 -9.82 -6.58
N ARG A 84 -18.30 -10.38 -7.80
CA ARG A 84 -17.63 -9.78 -8.95
C ARG A 84 -18.44 -8.65 -9.53
N VAL A 85 -17.89 -7.44 -9.47
CA VAL A 85 -18.50 -6.23 -10.00
C VAL A 85 -17.68 -5.68 -11.17
N SER A 86 -18.38 -5.17 -12.18
CA SER A 86 -17.78 -4.48 -13.33
C SER A 86 -18.37 -3.09 -13.45
N PHE A 87 -17.52 -2.07 -13.52
CA PHE A 87 -17.95 -0.68 -13.66
C PHE A 87 -17.09 0.08 -14.67
N LYS A 88 -17.65 1.17 -15.18
CA LYS A 88 -16.94 2.06 -16.09
C LYS A 88 -16.11 3.03 -15.26
N VAL A 89 -14.86 3.22 -15.65
CA VAL A 89 -13.93 4.15 -15.01
C VAL A 89 -13.63 5.31 -15.93
N ASN A 90 -13.32 6.47 -15.36
CA ASN A 90 -12.81 7.57 -16.14
C ASN A 90 -11.38 7.21 -16.62
N SER A 91 -11.08 7.42 -17.90
CA SER A 91 -9.75 7.11 -18.47
C SER A 91 -8.60 7.87 -17.81
N LYS A 92 -8.89 8.99 -17.13
CA LYS A 92 -7.91 9.77 -16.37
C LYS A 92 -7.90 9.46 -14.88
N ALA A 93 -8.82 8.61 -14.39
CA ALA A 93 -8.85 8.24 -12.99
C ALA A 93 -7.56 7.47 -12.64
N LYS A 94 -6.97 7.82 -11.50
CA LYS A 94 -5.84 7.11 -10.93
C LYS A 94 -6.27 6.43 -9.65
N VAL A 95 -5.58 5.34 -9.34
CA VAL A 95 -5.74 4.59 -8.10
C VAL A 95 -4.49 4.78 -7.29
N ASN A 96 -4.63 5.06 -6.00
CA ASN A 96 -3.48 5.06 -5.12
C ASN A 96 -3.15 3.62 -4.71
N ALA A 97 -2.09 3.05 -5.29
CA ALA A 97 -1.60 1.72 -4.98
C ALA A 97 -0.27 1.84 -4.23
N GLY A 98 -0.28 1.60 -2.91
CA GLY A 98 0.93 1.67 -2.08
C GLY A 98 1.54 3.07 -2.01
N GLY A 99 0.71 4.12 -1.93
CA GLY A 99 1.15 5.51 -1.82
C GLY A 99 1.52 6.16 -3.16
N LYS A 100 1.33 5.47 -4.30
CA LYS A 100 1.58 6.00 -5.63
C LYS A 100 0.32 5.98 -6.48
N ASP A 101 0.06 7.08 -7.18
CA ASP A 101 -1.05 7.16 -8.11
C ASP A 101 -0.70 6.46 -9.44
N VAL A 102 -1.32 5.31 -9.66
CA VAL A 102 -1.13 4.47 -10.85
C VAL A 102 -2.37 4.45 -11.74
N SER A 103 -2.17 4.18 -13.03
CA SER A 103 -3.27 3.90 -13.97
C SER A 103 -3.89 2.55 -13.67
N TRP A 104 -5.19 2.41 -13.93
CA TRP A 104 -5.94 1.14 -13.83
C TRP A 104 -5.32 -0.02 -14.61
N GLU A 105 -4.64 0.28 -15.72
CA GLU A 105 -3.96 -0.71 -16.55
C GLU A 105 -2.70 -1.30 -15.90
N MET A 106 -2.12 -0.58 -14.93
CA MET A 106 -0.87 -0.96 -14.26
C MET A 106 -1.11 -1.66 -12.92
N ILE A 107 -2.36 -1.79 -12.48
CA ILE A 107 -2.70 -2.47 -11.23
C ILE A 107 -2.48 -3.98 -11.44
N PRO A 108 -1.67 -4.64 -10.60
CA PRO A 108 -1.51 -6.08 -10.69
C PRO A 108 -2.81 -6.78 -10.31
N LYS A 109 -3.12 -7.89 -10.98
CA LYS A 109 -4.22 -8.76 -10.58
C LYS A 109 -4.00 -9.26 -9.16
N GLY A 110 -5.06 -9.32 -8.36
CA GLY A 110 -5.02 -9.74 -6.96
C GLY A 110 -4.62 -8.63 -6.00
N TYR A 111 -4.58 -7.38 -6.45
CA TYR A 111 -4.25 -6.24 -5.61
C TYR A 111 -5.49 -5.78 -4.82
N ASP A 112 -5.33 -5.60 -3.50
CA ASP A 112 -6.38 -5.10 -2.63
C ASP A 112 -6.58 -3.58 -2.79
N LEU A 113 -7.82 -3.18 -3.01
CA LEU A 113 -8.27 -1.81 -3.24
C LEU A 113 -9.25 -1.40 -2.14
N ALA A 114 -9.19 -0.12 -1.71
CA ALA A 114 -10.28 0.50 -0.95
C ALA A 114 -10.93 1.56 -1.79
N PHE A 115 -12.23 1.44 -1.97
CA PHE A 115 -13.02 2.46 -2.63
C PHE A 115 -13.73 3.29 -1.57
N TYR A 116 -13.68 4.62 -1.74
CA TYR A 116 -14.52 5.54 -0.96
C TYR A 116 -15.67 5.95 -1.85
N VAL A 117 -16.82 5.33 -1.61
CA VAL A 117 -18.03 5.53 -2.42
C VAL A 117 -18.98 6.44 -1.65
N PRO A 118 -19.43 7.55 -2.22
CA PRO A 118 -20.43 8.39 -1.57
C PRO A 118 -21.79 7.67 -1.55
N ASN A 119 -22.58 7.89 -0.50
CA ASN A 119 -23.85 7.19 -0.29
C ASN A 119 -24.98 7.58 -1.29
N ASP A 120 -24.83 8.71 -1.98
CA ASP A 120 -25.85 9.32 -2.83
C ASP A 120 -25.77 8.90 -4.30
N ARG A 121 -24.57 8.47 -4.77
CA ARG A 121 -24.30 8.03 -6.15
C ARG A 121 -23.08 7.11 -6.20
N PHE A 122 -23.10 6.06 -7.02
CA PHE A 122 -21.93 5.21 -7.24
C PHE A 122 -20.94 5.90 -8.21
N GLU A 123 -20.24 6.93 -7.73
CA GLU A 123 -19.15 7.57 -8.44
C GLU A 123 -17.86 7.37 -7.63
N ILE A 124 -16.94 6.56 -8.17
CA ILE A 124 -15.62 6.34 -7.57
C ILE A 124 -14.79 7.59 -7.88
N HIS A 125 -14.89 8.58 -7.00
CA HIS A 125 -14.13 9.82 -7.13
C HIS A 125 -12.67 9.62 -6.71
N GLU A 126 -12.42 8.85 -5.66
CA GLU A 126 -11.07 8.58 -5.15
C GLU A 126 -10.99 7.16 -4.54
N VAL A 127 -10.00 6.40 -4.99
CA VAL A 127 -9.59 5.13 -4.39
C VAL A 127 -8.50 5.48 -3.39
N LEU A 128 -8.87 5.95 -2.19
CA LEU A 128 -7.88 6.13 -1.13
C LEU A 128 -7.43 4.74 -0.67
N PRO A 129 -6.18 4.54 -0.29
CA PRO A 129 -5.66 3.20 -0.03
C PRO A 129 -6.48 2.47 1.03
N VAL A 130 -6.70 1.15 0.87
CA VAL A 130 -6.57 0.29 2.04
C VAL A 130 -5.11 0.54 2.35
N THR A 131 -4.84 1.31 3.40
CA THR A 131 -3.64 1.01 4.16
C THR A 131 -3.85 -0.45 4.47
N ALA A 132 -3.34 -1.34 3.61
CA ALA A 132 -2.76 -2.56 4.08
C ALA A 132 -1.98 -2.00 5.24
N GLU A 133 -2.43 -2.31 6.47
CA GLU A 133 -1.48 -2.43 7.55
C GLU A 133 -0.37 -3.16 6.86
N ILE A 134 0.66 -2.39 6.53
CA ILE A 134 1.86 -2.91 5.97
C ILE A 134 2.11 -3.89 7.10
N LEU A 135 1.95 -5.20 6.82
CA LEU A 135 2.83 -6.15 7.42
C LEU A 135 4.15 -5.52 7.05
N VAL A 136 4.62 -4.70 7.99
CA VAL A 136 6.00 -4.45 8.24
C VAL A 136 6.44 -5.89 8.50
N ILE A 137 6.67 -6.61 7.40
CA ILE A 137 7.95 -7.18 7.15
C ILE A 137 8.85 -6.00 7.44
N GLU A 138 9.16 -5.89 8.74
CA GLU A 138 10.40 -5.41 9.22
C GLU A 138 11.34 -6.18 8.30
N ILE A 139 11.75 -5.50 7.23
CA ILE A 139 13.00 -5.82 6.60
C ILE A 139 13.95 -5.47 7.72
N GLU A 140 14.08 -6.43 8.64
CA GLU A 140 15.12 -6.49 9.63
C GLU A 140 16.35 -6.17 8.82
N ASP A 141 16.94 -5.03 9.15
CA ASP A 141 18.09 -4.44 8.50
C ASP A 141 18.96 -5.57 7.98
N PRO A 142 19.38 -5.56 6.69
CA PRO A 142 20.10 -6.68 6.12
C PRO A 142 21.23 -7.01 7.07
N VAL A 143 21.07 -8.12 7.81
CA VAL A 143 21.95 -8.49 8.91
C VAL A 143 23.33 -8.35 8.33
N GLU A 144 24.11 -7.38 8.84
CA GLU A 144 25.41 -7.09 8.30
C GLU A 144 26.13 -8.43 8.27
N LEU A 145 26.25 -9.01 7.06
CA LEU A 145 26.93 -10.28 6.88
C LEU A 145 28.25 -10.08 7.60
N PRO A 146 28.63 -10.97 8.54
CA PRO A 146 29.79 -10.71 9.36
C PRO A 146 30.93 -10.43 8.38
N LYS A 147 31.59 -9.28 8.53
CA LYS A 147 32.69 -8.82 7.65
C LYS A 147 33.93 -9.74 7.69
N THR A 148 33.72 -10.98 8.13
CA THR A 148 34.66 -12.09 8.21
C THR A 148 34.61 -13.00 6.99
N ALA A 149 33.76 -12.73 5.99
CA ALA A 149 33.92 -13.32 4.67
C ALA A 149 34.99 -12.52 3.89
N SER A 150 36.23 -12.91 3.69
CA SER A 150 37.08 -13.98 4.21
C SER A 150 38.49 -13.68 3.65
N LEU A 151 39.57 -14.17 4.26
CA LEU A 151 40.92 -13.97 3.69
C LEU A 151 41.17 -14.75 2.38
N TRP A 152 40.26 -15.68 2.03
CA TRP A 152 40.38 -16.62 0.91
C TRP A 152 40.39 -16.00 -0.48
N PRO A 153 39.60 -14.96 -0.82
CA PRO A 153 39.66 -14.28 -2.11
C PRO A 153 41.00 -13.58 -2.30
N VAL A 154 41.58 -13.02 -1.24
CA VAL A 154 42.90 -12.37 -1.29
C VAL A 154 44.01 -13.42 -1.49
N LEU A 155 43.94 -14.54 -0.78
CA LEU A 155 44.89 -15.65 -0.98
C LEU A 155 44.74 -16.28 -2.38
N GLY A 156 43.51 -16.41 -2.88
CA GLY A 156 43.24 -16.86 -4.24
C GLY A 156 43.80 -15.94 -5.30
N LEU A 157 43.65 -14.62 -5.14
CA LEU A 157 44.26 -13.62 -6.03
C LEU A 157 45.79 -13.68 -5.98
N ALA A 158 46.39 -13.79 -4.80
CA ALA A 158 47.84 -13.90 -4.66
C ALA A 158 48.39 -15.16 -5.36
N GLY A 159 47.73 -16.32 -5.16
CA GLY A 159 48.10 -17.57 -5.84
C GLY A 159 47.98 -17.49 -7.36
N GLY A 160 46.89 -16.89 -7.87
CA GLY A 160 46.70 -16.69 -9.31
C GLY A 160 47.79 -15.83 -9.95
N LEU A 161 48.25 -14.81 -9.23
CA LEU A 161 49.30 -13.89 -9.70
C LEU A 161 50.66 -14.60 -9.82
N PHE A 162 51.01 -15.48 -8.88
CA PHE A 162 52.22 -16.31 -8.95
C PHE A 162 52.17 -17.32 -10.10
N LEU A 163 51.01 -17.93 -10.38
CA LEU A 163 50.87 -18.84 -11.52
C LEU A 163 51.04 -18.11 -12.86
N MET A 164 50.49 -16.90 -12.99
CA MET A 164 50.69 -16.09 -14.20
C MET A 164 52.16 -15.69 -14.41
N LEU A 165 52.86 -15.28 -13.35
CA LEU A 165 54.30 -14.99 -13.41
C LEU A 165 55.12 -16.23 -13.78
N GLY A 166 54.80 -17.39 -13.21
CA GLY A 166 55.44 -18.66 -13.56
C GLY A 166 55.26 -19.04 -15.03
N GLN A 167 54.05 -18.90 -15.56
CA GLN A 167 53.78 -19.18 -16.98
C GLN A 167 54.47 -18.17 -17.90
N PHE A 168 54.50 -16.89 -17.53
CA PHE A 168 55.20 -15.86 -18.31
C PHE A 168 56.70 -16.11 -18.38
N MET A 169 57.33 -16.44 -17.25
CA MET A 169 58.75 -16.80 -17.21
C MET A 169 59.04 -18.10 -17.98
N GLY A 170 58.17 -19.10 -17.85
CA GLY A 170 58.27 -20.37 -18.58
C GLY A 170 58.16 -20.20 -20.09
N TRP A 171 57.26 -19.32 -20.55
CA TRP A 171 57.11 -18.99 -21.97
C TRP A 171 58.33 -18.24 -22.51
N ARG A 172 58.82 -17.23 -21.76
CA ARG A 172 60.02 -16.46 -22.12
C ARG A 172 61.27 -17.33 -22.26
N ARG A 173 61.38 -18.39 -21.45
CA ARG A 173 62.52 -19.33 -21.49
C ARG A 173 62.42 -20.36 -22.62
N ARG A 174 61.24 -20.59 -23.21
CA ARG A 174 61.05 -21.47 -24.37
C ARG A 174 61.10 -20.73 -25.71
N GLY A 175 61.05 -19.40 -25.69
CA GLY A 175 61.17 -18.54 -26.87
C GLY A 175 62.60 -18.04 -27.15
N GLN A 176 63.59 -18.50 -26.37
CA GLN A 176 65.03 -18.42 -26.67
C GLN A 176 65.53 -19.84 -26.95
#